data_AF-A0A258IH91-F1
#
_entry.id   AF-A0A258IH91-F1
#
_cell.length_a   1.000
_cell.length_b   1.000
_cell.length_c   1.000
_cell.angle_alpha   90.00
_cell.angle_beta   90.00
_cell.angle_gamma   90.00
#
_symmetry.space_group_name_H-M   'P 1'
#
loop_
_entity.id
_entity.type
_entity.pdbx_description
1 polymer ?
#
loop_
_entity_poly.entity_id
_entity_poly.type
_entity_poly.pdbx_seq_one_letter_code
_entity_poly.pdbx_strand_id
1 'polypeptide(L)'
;MPFYAILILALIQGLTEFLPISSQAHLILVPSLLGWEEHGRFLDVAIHLGTLLAVLIYFYKDLWKLLMKGFFPLFKGKITSEGMLIFYLIIATLPALVAGYIIHTLFGDGLRNITIIAWTSIVFGTLLYGVDRFCPFSKTLKDMRWWEALFIGCAQIFSFLPGASRSGTTITGGRFLGLSRIDATRFSFLMSIPVVTGALVLTASDAFKHHGT
;
A
#
# COMPACT_ATOMS: atom_id res chain seq x y z
N MET A 1 -14.56 -9.45 -20.94
CA MET A 1 -13.27 -8.69 -21.11
C MET A 1 -12.40 -9.21 -22.25
N PRO A 2 -12.01 -8.35 -23.21
CA PRO A 2 -11.03 -8.72 -24.22
C PRO A 2 -9.59 -8.71 -23.66
N PHE A 3 -8.70 -9.51 -24.26
CA PHE A 3 -7.32 -9.67 -23.78
C PHE A 3 -6.51 -8.36 -23.74
N TYR A 4 -6.70 -7.47 -24.72
CA TYR A 4 -5.99 -6.18 -24.76
C TYR A 4 -6.36 -5.28 -23.58
N ALA A 5 -7.61 -5.34 -23.10
CA ALA A 5 -8.05 -4.57 -21.94
C ALA A 5 -7.31 -5.01 -20.67
N ILE A 6 -7.13 -6.32 -20.51
CA ILE A 6 -6.37 -6.91 -19.41
C ILE A 6 -4.91 -6.42 -19.43
N LEU A 7 -4.27 -6.41 -20.61
CA LEU A 7 -2.91 -5.89 -20.76
C LEU A 7 -2.80 -4.40 -20.39
N ILE A 8 -3.75 -3.59 -20.83
CA ILE A 8 -3.79 -2.16 -20.53
C ILE A 8 -3.97 -1.93 -19.02
N LEU A 9 -4.89 -2.65 -18.37
CA LEU A 9 -5.09 -2.54 -16.93
C LEU A 9 -3.89 -3.05 -16.12
N ALA A 10 -3.25 -4.13 -16.54
CA ALA A 10 -2.04 -4.61 -15.89
C ALA A 10 -0.90 -3.58 -15.98
N LEU A 11 -0.76 -2.90 -17.12
CA LEU A 11 0.20 -1.82 -17.30
C LEU A 11 -0.15 -0.61 -16.44
N ILE A 12 -1.41 -0.20 -16.41
CA ILE A 12 -1.91 0.86 -15.53
C ILE A 12 -1.62 0.53 -14.07
N GLN A 13 -1.97 -0.66 -13.60
CA GLN A 13 -1.67 -1.11 -12.24
C GLN A 13 -0.17 -1.03 -11.95
N GLY A 14 0.67 -1.59 -12.84
CA GLY A 14 2.12 -1.58 -12.68
C GLY A 14 2.72 -0.17 -12.55
N LEU A 15 2.20 0.80 -13.30
CA LEU A 15 2.65 2.20 -13.23
C LEU A 15 2.10 2.93 -12.00
N THR A 16 0.83 2.71 -11.66
CA THR A 16 0.09 3.54 -10.69
C THR A 16 0.17 3.02 -9.26
N GLU A 17 0.45 1.73 -9.04
CA GLU A 17 0.50 1.13 -7.69
C GLU A 17 1.60 1.74 -6.81
N PHE A 18 2.72 2.11 -7.43
CA PHE A 18 3.89 2.65 -6.72
C PHE A 18 3.89 4.17 -6.67
N LEU A 19 3.19 4.82 -7.59
CA LEU A 19 3.02 6.26 -7.60
C LEU A 19 1.89 6.67 -6.63
N PRO A 20 1.99 7.83 -5.96
CA PRO A 20 0.98 8.29 -5.03
C PRO A 20 -0.26 8.88 -5.74
N ILE A 21 -0.83 8.13 -6.70
CA ILE A 21 -1.90 8.59 -7.62
C ILE A 21 -3.14 7.67 -7.67
N SER A 22 -3.21 6.69 -6.77
CA SER A 22 -4.32 5.71 -6.61
C SER A 22 -4.52 4.81 -7.84
N SER A 23 -3.96 3.60 -7.77
CA SER A 23 -4.14 2.57 -8.80
C SER A 23 -5.61 2.15 -8.97
N GLN A 24 -6.33 1.97 -7.86
CA GLN A 24 -7.76 1.65 -7.87
C GLN A 24 -8.60 2.69 -8.62
N ALA A 25 -8.30 3.98 -8.47
CA ALA A 25 -9.01 5.02 -9.21
C ALA A 25 -8.88 4.82 -10.73
N HIS A 26 -7.68 4.51 -11.21
CA HIS A 26 -7.43 4.29 -12.63
C HIS A 26 -8.08 2.99 -13.13
N LEU A 27 -8.04 1.93 -12.32
CA LEU A 27 -8.66 0.64 -12.66
C LEU A 27 -10.19 0.69 -12.69
N ILE A 28 -10.82 1.64 -11.99
CA ILE A 28 -12.27 1.86 -12.05
C ILE A 28 -12.62 2.82 -13.21
N LEU A 29 -11.86 3.91 -13.35
CA LEU A 29 -12.17 4.96 -14.31
C LEU A 29 -11.96 4.51 -15.77
N VAL A 30 -10.87 3.79 -16.06
CA VAL A 30 -10.54 3.41 -17.45
C VAL A 30 -11.58 2.46 -18.06
N PRO A 31 -12.00 1.37 -17.40
CA PRO A 31 -13.09 0.53 -17.91
C PRO A 31 -14.39 1.31 -18.08
N SER A 32 -14.73 2.17 -17.12
CA SER A 32 -15.96 2.99 -17.16
C SER A 32 -15.96 3.95 -18.36
N LEU A 33 -14.84 4.61 -18.67
CA LEU A 33 -14.71 5.51 -19.81
C LEU A 33 -14.70 4.80 -21.17
N LEU A 34 -14.13 3.59 -21.22
CA LEU A 34 -14.00 2.80 -22.46
C LEU A 34 -15.16 1.83 -22.69
N GLY A 35 -16.14 1.81 -21.77
CA GLY A 35 -17.30 0.91 -21.84
C GLY A 35 -16.92 -0.57 -21.71
N TRP A 36 -15.80 -0.88 -21.06
CA TRP A 36 -15.45 -2.25 -20.73
C TRP A 36 -16.32 -2.73 -19.57
N GLU A 37 -16.58 -4.04 -19.51
CA GLU A 37 -17.25 -4.66 -18.36
C GLU A 37 -16.48 -4.35 -17.07
N GLU A 38 -17.05 -4.62 -15.89
CA GLU A 38 -16.26 -4.60 -14.66
C GLU A 38 -15.40 -5.86 -14.55
N HIS A 39 -14.14 -5.69 -14.10
CA HIS A 39 -13.22 -6.80 -13.92
C HIS A 39 -13.55 -7.54 -12.63
N GLY A 40 -13.55 -8.87 -12.69
CA GLY A 40 -13.82 -9.71 -11.53
C GLY A 40 -12.67 -9.67 -10.52
N ARG A 41 -12.97 -10.03 -9.27
CA ARG A 41 -12.00 -10.10 -8.16
C ARG A 41 -10.73 -10.90 -8.48
N PHE A 42 -10.82 -11.89 -9.38
CA PHE A 42 -9.65 -12.65 -9.82
C PHE A 42 -8.59 -11.77 -10.50
N LEU A 43 -9.00 -10.84 -11.37
CA LEU A 43 -8.04 -9.94 -12.01
C LEU A 43 -7.42 -9.00 -10.98
N ASP A 44 -8.22 -8.47 -10.05
CA ASP A 44 -7.72 -7.62 -8.96
C ASP A 44 -6.64 -8.34 -8.15
N VAL A 45 -6.88 -9.62 -7.78
CA VAL A 45 -5.87 -10.45 -7.09
C VAL A 45 -4.62 -10.64 -7.95
N ALA A 46 -4.78 -10.96 -9.24
CA ALA A 46 -3.65 -11.23 -10.12
C ALA A 46 -2.75 -10.01 -10.34
N ILE A 47 -3.34 -8.83 -10.57
CA ILE A 47 -2.57 -7.60 -10.82
C ILE A 47 -1.87 -7.10 -9.54
N HIS A 48 -2.52 -7.23 -8.37
CA HIS A 48 -1.88 -6.90 -7.08
C HIS A 48 -0.75 -7.88 -6.75
N LEU A 49 -0.92 -9.17 -7.04
CA LEU A 49 0.15 -10.16 -6.93
C LEU A 49 1.35 -9.80 -7.84
N GLY A 50 1.08 -9.39 -9.08
CA GLY A 50 2.11 -8.94 -10.00
C GLY A 50 2.93 -7.76 -9.44
N THR A 51 2.25 -6.76 -8.88
CA THR A 51 2.93 -5.62 -8.24
C THR A 51 3.67 -6.00 -6.96
N LEU A 52 3.13 -6.92 -6.16
CA LEU A 52 3.83 -7.44 -4.98
C LEU A 52 5.13 -8.15 -5.37
N LEU A 53 5.09 -9.00 -6.41
CA LEU A 53 6.29 -9.64 -6.95
C LEU A 53 7.32 -8.62 -7.44
N ALA A 54 6.88 -7.55 -8.12
CA ALA A 54 7.78 -6.48 -8.54
C ALA A 54 8.49 -5.81 -7.35
N VAL A 55 7.80 -5.54 -6.24
CA VAL A 55 8.41 -4.99 -5.01
C VAL A 55 9.39 -5.98 -4.40
N LEU A 56 9.03 -7.27 -4.31
CA LEU A 56 9.90 -8.31 -3.77
C LEU A 56 11.19 -8.45 -4.59
N ILE A 57 11.08 -8.42 -5.92
CA ILE A 57 12.23 -8.48 -6.83
C ILE A 57 13.06 -7.21 -6.70
N TYR A 58 12.45 -6.03 -6.69
CA TYR A 58 13.19 -4.77 -6.58
C TYR A 58 13.96 -4.65 -5.25
N PHE A 59 13.29 -4.97 -4.12
CA PHE A 59 13.89 -4.90 -2.79
C PHE A 59 14.60 -6.20 -2.35
N TYR A 60 14.88 -7.15 -3.25
CA TYR A 60 15.44 -8.45 -2.84
C TYR A 60 16.71 -8.34 -1.99
N LYS A 61 17.62 -7.40 -2.31
CA LYS A 61 18.84 -7.14 -1.53
C LYS A 61 18.52 -6.54 -0.16
N ASP A 62 17.58 -5.60 -0.10
CA ASP A 62 17.13 -4.99 1.14
C ASP A 62 16.44 -6.01 2.04
N LEU A 63 15.58 -6.86 1.49
CA LEU A 63 14.92 -7.95 2.21
C LEU A 63 15.92 -8.97 2.74
N TRP A 64 16.88 -9.39 1.90
CA TRP A 64 17.96 -10.25 2.34
C TRP A 64 18.78 -9.62 3.47
N LYS A 65 19.05 -8.32 3.37
CA LYS A 65 19.75 -7.55 4.42
C LYS A 65 18.92 -7.48 5.70
N LEU A 66 17.61 -7.25 5.62
CA LEU A 66 16.70 -7.23 6.76
C LEU A 66 16.67 -8.61 7.44
N LEU A 67 16.61 -9.69 6.68
CA LEU A 67 16.66 -11.06 7.22
C LEU A 67 18.00 -11.33 7.92
N MET A 68 19.11 -11.10 7.23
CA MET A 68 20.45 -11.48 7.72
C MET A 68 20.97 -10.56 8.84
N LYS A 69 20.66 -9.27 8.79
CA LYS A 69 21.18 -8.27 9.75
C LYS A 69 20.14 -7.78 10.74
N GLY A 70 18.84 -8.04 10.52
CA GLY A 70 17.76 -7.68 11.43
C GLY A 70 17.17 -8.89 12.13
N PHE A 71 16.56 -9.80 11.38
CA PHE A 71 15.80 -10.92 11.93
C PHE A 71 16.67 -11.95 12.66
N PHE A 72 17.71 -12.49 12.02
CA PHE A 72 18.56 -13.50 12.69
C PHE A 72 19.33 -12.98 13.91
N PRO A 73 19.88 -11.75 13.91
CA PRO A 73 20.52 -11.20 15.11
C PRO A 73 19.58 -10.98 16.30
N LEU A 74 18.28 -10.79 16.05
CA LEU A 74 17.27 -10.63 17.11
C LEU A 74 17.19 -11.87 18.01
N PHE A 75 17.29 -13.09 17.44
CA PHE A 75 17.36 -14.34 18.21
C PHE A 75 18.61 -14.46 19.09
N LYS A 76 19.63 -13.63 18.82
CA LYS A 76 20.84 -13.53 19.64
C LYS A 76 20.79 -12.34 20.60
N GLY A 77 19.63 -11.72 20.79
CA GLY A 77 19.43 -10.54 21.64
C GLY A 77 20.08 -9.26 21.11
N LYS A 78 20.49 -9.22 19.83
CA LYS A 78 21.15 -8.04 19.25
C LYS A 78 20.14 -7.17 18.52
N ILE A 79 19.92 -5.96 19.02
CA ILE A 79 19.10 -4.94 18.35
C ILE A 79 19.97 -4.19 17.36
N THR A 80 19.69 -4.36 16.07
CA THR A 80 20.38 -3.68 14.97
C THR A 80 19.48 -2.63 14.33
N SER A 81 20.04 -1.72 13.53
CA SER A 81 19.23 -0.76 12.75
C SER A 81 18.24 -1.47 11.82
N GLU A 82 18.63 -2.59 11.21
CA GLU A 82 17.75 -3.41 10.38
C GLU A 82 16.64 -4.10 11.19
N GLY A 83 16.95 -4.57 12.40
CA GLY A 83 15.94 -5.14 13.31
C GLY A 83 14.91 -4.10 13.75
N MET A 84 15.36 -2.87 14.03
CA MET A 84 14.46 -1.75 14.33
C MET A 84 13.56 -1.39 13.14
N LEU A 85 14.08 -1.43 11.91
CA LEU A 85 13.25 -1.22 10.73
C LEU A 85 12.17 -2.31 10.58
N ILE A 86 12.49 -3.59 10.82
CA ILE A 86 11.50 -4.66 10.85
C ILE A 86 10.42 -4.38 11.90
N PHE A 87 10.82 -3.99 13.10
CA PHE A 87 9.91 -3.64 14.19
C PHE A 87 8.96 -2.48 13.79
N TYR A 88 9.49 -1.44 13.15
CA TYR A 88 8.67 -0.33 12.64
C TYR A 88 7.70 -0.78 11.54
N LEU A 89 8.13 -1.65 10.63
CA LEU A 89 7.25 -2.20 9.60
C LEU A 89 6.10 -3.02 10.21
N ILE A 90 6.38 -3.82 11.24
CA ILE A 90 5.35 -4.58 11.96
C ILE A 90 4.34 -3.62 12.60
N ILE A 91 4.81 -2.64 13.39
CA ILE A 91 3.94 -1.67 14.06
C ILE A 91 3.09 -0.89 13.06
N ALA A 92 3.70 -0.39 11.99
CA ALA A 92 2.98 0.38 10.97
C ALA A 92 1.93 -0.46 10.26
N THR A 93 2.18 -1.75 10.05
CA THR A 93 1.27 -2.63 9.31
C THR A 93 0.01 -2.99 10.10
N LEU A 94 0.11 -3.09 11.43
CA LEU A 94 -0.99 -3.55 12.29
C LEU A 94 -2.29 -2.72 12.14
N PRO A 95 -2.28 -1.37 12.23
CA PRO A 95 -3.50 -0.59 12.06
C PRO A 95 -4.21 -0.85 10.73
N ALA A 96 -3.45 -0.96 9.64
CA ALA A 96 -4.02 -1.20 8.32
C ALA A 96 -4.62 -2.59 8.18
N LEU A 97 -3.96 -3.64 8.69
CA LEU A 97 -4.52 -4.99 8.65
C LEU A 97 -5.82 -5.11 9.47
N VAL A 98 -5.83 -4.52 10.66
CA VAL A 98 -7.02 -4.53 11.54
C VAL A 98 -8.16 -3.75 10.89
N ALA A 99 -7.90 -2.52 10.45
CA ALA A 99 -8.92 -1.70 9.81
C ALA A 99 -9.41 -2.33 8.50
N GLY A 100 -8.51 -2.88 7.68
CA GLY A 100 -8.88 -3.55 6.43
C GLY A 100 -9.77 -4.77 6.65
N TYR A 101 -9.47 -5.59 7.66
CA TYR A 101 -10.32 -6.73 8.03
C TYR A 101 -11.71 -6.28 8.54
N ILE A 102 -11.77 -5.27 9.41
CA ILE A 102 -13.03 -4.72 9.90
C ILE A 102 -13.86 -4.11 8.75
N ILE A 103 -13.23 -3.34 7.86
CA ILE A 103 -13.93 -2.72 6.74
C ILE A 103 -14.46 -3.78 5.79
N HIS A 104 -13.63 -4.77 5.44
CA HIS A 104 -14.02 -5.89 4.59
C HIS A 104 -15.22 -6.67 5.17
N THR A 105 -15.22 -6.92 6.49
CA THR A 105 -16.30 -7.68 7.15
C THR A 105 -17.60 -6.88 7.32
N LEU A 106 -17.53 -5.57 7.59
CA LEU A 106 -18.72 -4.75 7.84
C LEU A 106 -19.34 -4.14 6.58
N PHE A 107 -18.51 -3.74 5.61
CA PHE A 107 -18.94 -2.95 4.45
C PHE A 107 -18.78 -3.69 3.11
N GLY A 108 -18.17 -4.89 3.10
CA GLY A 108 -17.92 -5.65 1.87
C GLY A 108 -17.08 -4.86 0.85
N ASP A 109 -17.39 -5.03 -0.44
CA ASP A 109 -16.77 -4.27 -1.53
C ASP A 109 -17.35 -2.83 -1.59
N GLY A 110 -17.09 -2.04 -0.54
CA GLY A 110 -17.68 -0.72 -0.33
C GLY A 110 -17.46 0.29 -1.49
N LEU A 111 -18.56 0.95 -1.86
CA LEU A 111 -18.71 2.22 -2.60
C LEU A 111 -17.72 2.48 -3.76
N ARG A 112 -17.88 1.78 -4.88
CA ARG A 112 -17.29 2.13 -6.19
C ARG A 112 -17.96 3.37 -6.82
N ASN A 113 -18.01 4.48 -6.10
CA ASN A 113 -18.60 5.72 -6.59
C ASN A 113 -17.51 6.64 -7.16
N ILE A 114 -17.59 6.93 -8.47
CA ILE A 114 -16.65 7.80 -9.19
C ILE A 114 -16.54 9.19 -8.54
N THR A 115 -17.64 9.74 -8.04
CA THR A 115 -17.65 11.04 -7.35
C THR A 115 -16.84 11.00 -6.05
N ILE A 116 -16.94 9.90 -5.28
CA ILE A 116 -16.14 9.72 -4.06
C ILE A 116 -14.66 9.59 -4.42
N ILE A 117 -14.35 8.82 -5.45
CA ILE A 117 -12.98 8.65 -5.95
C ILE A 117 -12.38 10.01 -6.34
N ALA A 118 -13.10 10.81 -7.13
CA ALA A 118 -12.63 12.12 -7.59
C ALA A 118 -12.31 13.06 -6.42
N TRP A 119 -13.25 13.23 -5.48
CA TRP A 119 -13.04 14.10 -4.32
C TRP A 119 -11.91 13.60 -3.42
N THR A 120 -11.85 12.30 -3.16
CA THR A 120 -10.81 11.69 -2.33
C THR A 120 -9.43 11.88 -2.97
N SER A 121 -9.29 11.65 -4.28
CA SER A 121 -8.04 11.88 -5.01
C SER A 121 -7.60 13.35 -4.96
N ILE A 122 -8.52 14.31 -5.09
CA ILE A 122 -8.21 15.75 -4.96
C ILE A 122 -7.72 16.08 -3.55
N VAL A 123 -8.42 15.61 -2.52
CA VAL A 123 -8.07 15.89 -1.12
C VAL A 123 -6.70 15.31 -0.79
N PHE A 124 -6.46 14.02 -1.05
CA PHE A 124 -5.18 13.39 -0.72
C PHE A 124 -4.02 13.88 -1.60
N GLY A 125 -4.27 14.21 -2.87
CA GLY A 125 -3.28 14.86 -3.72
C GLY A 125 -2.87 16.24 -3.19
N THR A 126 -3.83 17.03 -2.73
CA THR A 126 -3.59 18.35 -2.12
C THR A 126 -2.85 18.22 -0.79
N LEU A 127 -3.21 17.24 0.04
CA LEU A 127 -2.51 16.95 1.31
C LEU A 127 -1.05 16.55 1.06
N LEU A 128 -0.81 15.63 0.11
CA LEU A 128 0.55 15.24 -0.25
C LEU A 128 1.36 16.43 -0.76
N TYR A 129 0.79 17.25 -1.63
CA TYR A 129 1.43 18.47 -2.13
C TYR A 129 1.78 19.43 -0.97
N GLY A 130 0.82 19.69 -0.08
CA GLY A 130 1.01 20.59 1.06
C GLY A 130 2.10 20.09 1.99
N VAL A 131 2.05 18.83 2.39
CA VAL A 131 3.07 18.23 3.26
C VAL A 131 4.45 18.24 2.58
N ASP A 132 4.53 17.87 1.30
CA ASP A 132 5.81 17.83 0.62
C ASP A 132 6.43 19.22 0.39
N ARG A 133 5.59 20.25 0.27
CA ARG A 133 6.01 21.65 0.09
C ARG A 133 6.39 22.35 1.39
N PHE A 134 5.63 22.13 2.45
CA PHE A 134 5.71 22.93 3.67
C PHE A 134 6.39 22.22 4.85
N CYS A 135 6.42 20.88 4.88
CA CYS A 135 7.10 20.15 5.97
C CYS A 135 8.60 20.02 5.67
N PRO A 136 9.48 20.61 6.52
CA PRO A 136 10.91 20.52 6.33
C PRO A 136 11.38 19.08 6.53
N PHE A 137 12.31 18.66 5.68
CA PHE A 137 13.05 17.42 5.89
C PHE A 137 14.04 17.59 7.05
N SER A 138 13.96 16.70 8.03
CA SER A 138 14.84 16.74 9.21
C SER A 138 15.31 15.37 9.70
N LYS A 139 14.77 14.26 9.16
CA LYS A 139 15.00 12.91 9.70
C LYS A 139 15.15 11.85 8.62
N THR A 140 16.01 10.88 8.86
CA THR A 140 16.08 9.65 8.06
C THR A 140 15.32 8.51 8.73
N LEU A 141 15.22 7.35 8.06
CA LEU A 141 14.67 6.14 8.69
C LEU A 141 15.40 5.70 9.96
N LYS A 142 16.65 6.10 10.15
CA LYS A 142 17.43 5.76 11.35
C LYS A 142 16.99 6.56 12.58
N ASP A 143 16.43 7.75 12.36
CA ASP A 143 16.02 8.68 13.42
C ASP A 143 14.55 8.47 13.83
N MET A 144 13.87 7.55 13.13
CA MET A 144 12.46 7.27 13.30
C MET A 144 12.19 6.59 14.64
N ARG A 145 11.08 6.98 15.28
CA ARG A 145 10.58 6.41 16.54
C ARG A 145 9.42 5.44 16.29
N TRP A 146 9.18 4.54 17.23
CA TRP A 146 8.10 3.55 17.11
C TRP A 146 6.70 4.17 16.92
N TRP A 147 6.42 5.29 17.58
CA TRP A 147 5.12 5.96 17.47
C TRP A 147 4.95 6.63 16.10
N GLU A 148 6.05 7.04 15.46
CA GLU A 148 6.07 7.57 14.10
C GLU A 148 5.69 6.47 13.11
N ALA A 149 6.13 5.22 13.36
CA ALA A 149 5.70 4.06 12.58
C ALA A 149 4.21 3.79 12.74
N LEU A 150 3.71 3.84 13.98
CA LEU A 150 2.28 3.68 14.28
C LEU A 150 1.45 4.76 13.58
N PHE A 151 1.91 6.01 13.60
CA PHE A 151 1.25 7.12 12.92
C PHE A 151 1.14 6.90 11.40
N ILE A 152 2.22 6.45 10.75
CA ILE A 152 2.18 6.11 9.33
C ILE A 152 1.20 4.95 9.08
N GLY A 153 1.15 3.97 9.99
CA GLY A 153 0.17 2.89 9.96
C GLY A 153 -1.27 3.37 10.02
N CYS A 154 -1.57 4.28 10.95
CA CYS A 154 -2.88 4.92 11.06
C CYS A 154 -3.19 5.77 9.82
N ALA A 155 -2.22 6.47 9.25
CA ALA A 155 -2.40 7.20 8.00
C ALA A 155 -2.78 6.26 6.84
N GLN A 156 -2.26 5.03 6.81
CA GLN A 156 -2.62 4.05 5.80
C GLN A 156 -4.08 3.61 5.89
N ILE A 157 -4.76 3.73 7.04
CA ILE A 157 -6.20 3.41 7.14
C ILE A 157 -7.01 4.22 6.12
N PHE A 158 -6.59 5.46 5.83
CA PHE A 158 -7.25 6.28 4.82
C PHE A 158 -7.14 5.71 3.40
N SER A 159 -6.24 4.77 3.13
CA SER A 159 -6.15 4.12 1.82
C SER A 159 -7.33 3.20 1.52
N PHE A 160 -8.16 2.88 2.51
CA PHE A 160 -9.42 2.16 2.28
C PHE A 160 -10.53 3.05 1.72
N LEU A 161 -10.35 4.38 1.73
CA LEU A 161 -11.25 5.28 1.03
C LEU A 161 -11.04 5.15 -0.50
N PRO A 162 -12.10 4.89 -1.28
CA PRO A 162 -12.00 4.82 -2.74
C PRO A 162 -11.35 6.10 -3.31
N GLY A 163 -10.29 5.95 -4.10
CA GLY A 163 -9.54 7.06 -4.68
C GLY A 163 -8.39 7.61 -3.82
N ALA A 164 -8.26 7.18 -2.57
CA ALA A 164 -7.03 7.39 -1.81
C ALA A 164 -5.94 6.44 -2.33
N SER A 165 -4.68 6.89 -2.27
CA SER A 165 -3.54 6.05 -2.63
C SER A 165 -2.91 5.48 -1.36
N ARG A 166 -2.65 4.17 -1.32
CA ARG A 166 -1.91 3.55 -0.21
C ARG A 166 -0.49 4.10 -0.08
N SER A 167 0.23 4.21 -1.20
CA SER A 167 1.55 4.85 -1.22
C SER A 167 1.41 6.34 -0.89
N GLY A 168 0.40 7.04 -1.42
CA GLY A 168 0.16 8.45 -1.13
C GLY A 168 -0.10 8.76 0.34
N THR A 169 -0.97 8.02 1.01
CA THR A 169 -1.30 8.20 2.44
C THR A 169 -0.10 7.95 3.35
N THR A 170 0.64 6.86 3.11
CA THR A 170 1.84 6.53 3.90
C THR A 170 3.01 7.47 3.64
N ILE A 171 3.26 7.85 2.38
CA ILE A 171 4.28 8.86 2.04
C ILE A 171 3.93 10.21 2.65
N THR A 172 2.66 10.63 2.57
CA THR A 172 2.18 11.86 3.21
C THR A 172 2.43 11.82 4.73
N GLY A 173 2.06 10.72 5.39
CA GLY A 173 2.32 10.54 6.83
C GLY A 173 3.81 10.61 7.17
N GLY A 174 4.67 9.94 6.39
CA GLY A 174 6.12 9.97 6.58
C GLY A 174 6.73 11.36 6.36
N ARG A 175 6.31 12.06 5.30
CA ARG A 175 6.77 13.41 4.99
C ARG A 175 6.31 14.41 6.05
N PHE A 176 5.10 14.25 6.59
CA PHE A 176 4.58 15.08 7.68
C PHE A 176 5.43 14.96 8.95
N LEU A 177 5.97 13.76 9.21
CA LEU A 177 6.87 13.49 10.33
C LEU A 177 8.32 13.94 10.11
N GLY A 178 8.62 14.48 8.91
CA GLY A 178 9.94 15.02 8.54
C GLY A 178 10.88 14.04 7.85
N LEU A 179 10.41 12.84 7.46
CA LEU A 179 11.22 11.87 6.70
C LEU A 179 11.60 12.40 5.31
N SER A 180 12.75 12.00 4.76
CA SER A 180 13.09 12.33 3.37
C SER A 180 12.08 11.73 2.41
N ARG A 181 11.97 12.28 1.20
CA ARG A 181 11.15 11.67 0.12
C ARG A 181 11.57 10.22 -0.15
N ILE A 182 12.88 9.96 -0.16
CA ILE A 182 13.45 8.64 -0.40
C ILE A 182 13.08 7.69 0.75
N ASP A 183 13.24 8.14 2.00
CA ASP A 183 12.95 7.34 3.20
C ASP A 183 11.46 7.05 3.36
N ALA A 184 10.59 8.05 3.16
CA ALA A 184 9.14 7.89 3.22
C ALA A 184 8.65 6.91 2.14
N THR A 185 9.18 7.04 0.92
CA THR A 185 8.84 6.13 -0.20
C THR A 185 9.35 4.71 0.07
N ARG A 186 10.61 4.57 0.53
CA ARG A 186 11.20 3.27 0.87
C ARG A 186 10.42 2.59 1.99
N PHE A 187 10.03 3.33 3.03
CA PHE A 187 9.21 2.79 4.12
C PHE A 187 7.85 2.33 3.61
N SER A 188 7.16 3.18 2.82
CA SER A 188 5.87 2.86 2.21
C SER A 188 5.91 1.60 1.36
N PHE A 189 6.97 1.40 0.57
CA PHE A 189 7.11 0.21 -0.28
C PHE A 189 7.44 -1.04 0.52
N LEU A 190 8.33 -0.96 1.51
CA LEU A 190 8.60 -2.11 2.38
C LEU A 190 7.37 -2.50 3.21
N MET A 191 6.61 -1.51 3.70
CA MET A 191 5.36 -1.70 4.43
C MET A 191 4.26 -2.30 3.54
N SER A 192 4.30 -2.07 2.23
CA SER A 192 3.33 -2.65 1.31
C SER A 192 3.39 -4.16 1.25
N ILE A 193 4.56 -4.75 1.44
CA ILE A 193 4.76 -6.19 1.32
C ILE A 193 3.80 -6.93 2.26
N PRO A 194 3.85 -6.74 3.59
CA PRO A 194 2.95 -7.45 4.50
C PRO A 194 1.48 -7.01 4.34
N VAL A 195 1.21 -5.74 4.02
CA VAL A 195 -0.16 -5.22 3.83
C VAL A 195 -0.84 -5.88 2.62
N VAL A 196 -0.20 -5.81 1.45
CA VAL A 196 -0.73 -6.37 0.20
C VAL A 196 -0.80 -7.88 0.29
N THR A 197 0.19 -8.53 0.93
CA THR A 197 0.13 -9.97 1.19
C THR A 197 -1.10 -10.33 2.03
N GLY A 198 -1.36 -9.60 3.12
CA GLY A 198 -2.54 -9.82 3.96
C GLY A 198 -3.86 -9.65 3.19
N ALA A 199 -3.96 -8.60 2.37
CA ALA A 199 -5.12 -8.38 1.51
C ALA A 199 -5.32 -9.51 0.49
N LEU A 200 -4.25 -9.93 -0.20
CA LEU A 200 -4.31 -11.04 -1.16
C LEU A 200 -4.75 -12.35 -0.51
N VAL A 201 -4.23 -12.68 0.67
CA VAL A 201 -4.62 -13.89 1.41
C VAL A 201 -6.11 -13.85 1.78
N LEU A 202 -6.61 -12.71 2.26
CA LEU A 202 -8.02 -12.53 2.58
C LEU A 202 -8.91 -12.71 1.35
N THR A 203 -8.64 -11.96 0.27
CA THR A 203 -9.44 -12.00 -0.95
C THR A 203 -9.38 -13.36 -1.65
N ALA A 204 -8.22 -14.02 -1.68
CA ALA A 204 -8.09 -15.37 -2.22
C ALA A 204 -8.89 -16.39 -1.41
N SER A 205 -8.84 -16.30 -0.07
CA SER A 205 -9.59 -17.22 0.82
C SER A 205 -11.10 -17.12 0.60
N ASP A 206 -11.62 -15.92 0.37
CA ASP A 206 -13.05 -15.72 0.10
C ASP A 206 -13.45 -16.20 -1.31
N ALA A 207 -12.57 -16.01 -2.30
CA ALA A 207 -12.79 -16.55 -3.64
C ALA A 207 -12.90 -18.09 -3.63
N PHE A 208 -12.06 -18.78 -2.85
CA PHE A 208 -12.12 -20.24 -2.71
C PHE A 208 -13.39 -20.71 -1.99
N LYS A 209 -13.86 -19.99 -0.97
CA LYS A 209 -15.11 -20.35 -0.26
C LYS A 209 -16.36 -20.23 -1.14
N HIS A 210 -16.39 -19.25 -2.05
CA HIS A 210 -17.54 -18.99 -2.91
C HIS A 210 -17.58 -19.78 -4.23
N HIS A 211 -16.51 -20.48 -4.62
CA HIS A 211 -16.51 -21.44 -5.75
C HIS A 211 -16.76 -22.90 -5.31
N GLY A 212 -16.95 -23.14 -4.01
CA GLY A 212 -17.20 -24.46 -3.41
C GLY A 212 -18.68 -24.79 -3.14
N THR A 213 -19.63 -24.03 -3.68
CA THR A 213 -21.08 -24.26 -3.59
C THR A 213 -21.71 -24.21 -4.97
#